data_AF-A0A962NXR3-F1
#
_entry.id   AF-A0A962NXR3-F1
#
_cell.length_a   1.000
_cell.length_b   1.000
_cell.length_c   1.000
_cell.angle_alpha   90.00
_cell.angle_beta   90.00
_cell.angle_gamma   90.00
#
_symmetry.space_group_name_H-M   'P 1'
#
loop_
_entity.id
_entity.type
_entity.pdbx_description
1 polymer ?
#
loop_
_entity_poly.entity_id
_entity_poly.type
_entity_poly.pdbx_seq_one_letter_code
_entity_poly.pdbx_strand_id
1 'polypeptide(L)'
;MKDYPFEIRPLTTEEGGGYFISYPDFDMCVSDGETIEEAISNGKEALQATIAALEAEGRAVPEPTTVNAMSGKFVVRVPKTLHALLANRSKREGVSLNTLIVSYVAAGVAHHG
;
A
#
# COMPACT_ATOMS: atom_id res chain seq x y z
N MET A 1 -17.40 -9.41 -8.98
CA MET A 1 -16.16 -9.48 -8.17
C MET A 1 -15.89 -8.08 -7.65
N LYS A 2 -15.51 -7.91 -6.38
CA LYS A 2 -15.16 -6.59 -5.86
C LYS A 2 -13.84 -6.12 -6.49
N ASP A 3 -13.66 -4.82 -6.64
CA ASP A 3 -12.41 -4.24 -7.14
C ASP A 3 -11.39 -4.20 -5.99
N TYR A 4 -10.49 -5.18 -5.97
CA TYR A 4 -9.35 -5.18 -5.06
C TYR A 4 -8.18 -4.41 -5.68
N PRO A 5 -7.47 -3.58 -4.89
CA PRO A 5 -6.22 -3.00 -5.35
C PRO A 5 -5.20 -4.10 -5.65
N PHE A 6 -4.41 -3.88 -6.70
CA PHE A 6 -3.27 -4.71 -7.03
C PHE A 6 -2.03 -3.86 -7.26
N GLU A 7 -0.87 -4.44 -7.01
CA GLU A 7 0.43 -3.86 -7.34
C GLU A 7 1.01 -4.60 -8.54
N ILE A 8 1.62 -3.86 -9.47
CA ILE A 8 2.31 -4.42 -10.63
C ILE A 8 3.73 -3.87 -10.70
N ARG A 9 4.70 -4.75 -10.99
CA ARG A 9 6.11 -4.37 -11.20
C ARG A 9 6.72 -5.21 -12.32
N PRO A 10 7.74 -4.69 -13.03
CA PRO A 10 8.55 -5.53 -13.89
C PRO A 10 9.30 -6.58 -13.07
N LEU A 11 9.46 -7.76 -13.65
CA LEU A 11 10.34 -8.80 -13.15
C LEU A 11 11.74 -8.61 -13.73
N THR A 12 12.76 -8.88 -12.91
CA THR A 12 14.14 -8.92 -13.39
C THR A 12 14.34 -10.10 -14.34
N THR A 13 15.39 -10.06 -15.17
CA THR A 13 15.74 -11.19 -16.04
C THR A 13 16.01 -12.47 -15.25
N GLU A 14 16.53 -12.35 -14.02
CA GLU A 14 16.77 -13.48 -13.12
C GLU A 14 15.47 -14.11 -12.60
N GLU A 15 14.40 -13.31 -12.47
CA GLU A 15 13.05 -13.79 -12.15
C GLU A 15 12.28 -14.29 -13.38
N GLY A 16 12.88 -14.28 -14.58
CA GLY A 16 12.25 -14.73 -15.84
C GLY A 16 11.78 -13.61 -16.77
N GLY A 17 11.87 -12.35 -16.35
CA GLY A 17 11.34 -11.21 -17.11
C GLY A 17 9.81 -11.11 -17.08
N GLY A 18 9.24 -10.18 -17.84
CA GLY A 18 7.80 -9.90 -17.82
C GLY A 18 7.37 -9.02 -16.64
N TYR A 19 6.16 -9.24 -16.15
CA TYR A 19 5.53 -8.45 -15.10
C TYR A 19 4.93 -9.33 -14.01
N PHE A 20 5.15 -8.94 -12.77
CA PHE A 20 4.57 -9.54 -11.58
C PHE A 20 3.38 -8.72 -11.10
N ILE A 21 2.32 -9.39 -10.68
CA ILE A 21 1.14 -8.81 -10.05
C ILE A 21 0.88 -9.45 -8.69
N SER A 22 0.40 -8.65 -7.73
CA SER A 22 -0.06 -9.14 -6.43
C SER A 22 -1.27 -8.38 -5.93
N TYR A 23 -2.12 -9.04 -5.14
CA TYR A 23 -3.24 -8.42 -4.42
C TYR A 23 -2.92 -8.35 -2.92
N PRO A 24 -2.51 -7.17 -2.38
CA PRO A 24 -2.00 -7.04 -1.02
C PRO A 24 -2.99 -7.42 0.09
N ASP A 25 -4.29 -7.43 -0.22
CA ASP A 25 -5.35 -7.81 0.71
C ASP A 25 -5.39 -9.32 0.99
N PHE A 26 -4.68 -10.12 0.20
CA PHE A 26 -4.66 -11.57 0.30
C PHE A 26 -3.24 -12.09 0.50
N ASP A 27 -3.09 -13.06 1.39
CA ASP A 27 -1.83 -13.75 1.58
C ASP A 27 -1.50 -14.59 0.33
N MET A 28 -0.35 -14.33 -0.28
CA MET A 28 0.17 -15.07 -1.44
C MET A 28 -0.74 -15.08 -2.69
N CYS A 29 -1.64 -14.10 -2.87
CA CYS A 29 -2.39 -13.95 -4.12
C CYS A 29 -1.56 -13.20 -5.17
N VAL A 30 -0.77 -13.95 -5.93
CA VAL A 30 0.21 -13.43 -6.89
C VAL A 30 0.10 -14.14 -8.23
N SER A 31 0.55 -13.48 -9.29
CA SER A 31 0.71 -14.07 -10.62
C SER A 31 1.75 -13.28 -11.42
N ASP A 32 2.07 -13.74 -12.62
CA ASP A 32 2.89 -13.03 -13.59
C ASP A 32 2.31 -13.12 -15.02
N GLY A 33 2.92 -12.39 -15.94
CA GLY A 33 2.63 -12.42 -17.38
C GLY A 33 3.73 -11.73 -18.18
N GLU A 34 3.86 -12.04 -19.47
CA GLU A 34 4.88 -11.42 -20.33
C GLU A 34 4.59 -9.93 -20.56
N THR A 35 3.31 -9.55 -20.53
CA THR A 35 2.83 -8.17 -20.66
C THR A 35 2.06 -7.72 -19.42
N ILE A 36 1.89 -6.40 -19.27
CA ILE A 36 1.09 -5.82 -18.19
C ILE A 36 -0.36 -6.34 -18.25
N GLU A 37 -0.93 -6.38 -19.45
CA GLU A 37 -2.30 -6.82 -19.70
C GLU A 37 -2.48 -8.30 -19.33
N GLU A 38 -1.51 -9.14 -19.69
CA GLU A 38 -1.51 -10.55 -19.34
C GLU A 38 -1.38 -10.76 -17.83
N ALA A 39 -0.43 -10.07 -17.17
CA ALA A 39 -0.29 -10.14 -15.72
C ALA A 39 -1.60 -9.74 -15.01
N ILE A 40 -2.28 -8.68 -15.47
CA ILE A 40 -3.59 -8.28 -14.93
C ILE A 40 -4.64 -9.36 -15.13
N SER A 41 -4.70 -9.99 -16.31
CA SER A 41 -5.63 -11.07 -16.59
C SER A 41 -5.39 -12.26 -15.65
N ASN A 42 -4.14 -12.74 -15.60
CA ASN A 42 -3.75 -13.89 -14.78
C ASN A 42 -3.96 -13.60 -13.28
N GLY A 43 -3.64 -12.38 -12.84
CA GLY A 43 -3.89 -11.94 -11.47
C GLY A 43 -5.37 -11.96 -11.10
N LYS A 44 -6.28 -11.58 -12.00
CA LYS A 44 -7.73 -11.67 -11.74
C LYS A 44 -8.18 -13.12 -11.56
N GLU A 45 -7.64 -14.05 -12.33
CA GLU A 45 -7.91 -15.48 -12.18
C GLU A 45 -7.38 -16.02 -10.83
N ALA A 46 -6.14 -15.66 -10.47
CA ALA A 46 -5.55 -16.01 -9.18
C ALA A 46 -6.38 -15.49 -8.00
N LEU A 47 -6.90 -14.26 -8.10
CA LEU A 47 -7.77 -13.68 -7.10
C LEU A 47 -9.11 -14.42 -7.00
N GLN A 48 -9.72 -14.79 -8.12
CA GLN A 48 -10.96 -15.58 -8.12
C GLN A 48 -10.77 -16.94 -7.44
N ALA A 49 -9.67 -17.63 -7.77
CA ALA A 49 -9.32 -18.90 -7.17
C ALA A 49 -9.08 -18.77 -5.65
N THR A 50 -8.38 -17.71 -5.24
CA THR A 50 -8.09 -17.43 -3.82
C THR A 50 -9.36 -17.18 -3.02
N ILE A 51 -10.28 -16.35 -3.54
CA ILE A 51 -11.57 -16.08 -2.89
C ILE A 51 -12.39 -17.36 -2.78
N ALA A 52 -12.49 -18.14 -3.85
CA ALA A 52 -13.23 -19.41 -3.85
C ALA A 52 -12.66 -20.41 -2.83
N ALA A 53 -11.33 -20.47 -2.68
CA ALA A 53 -10.68 -21.31 -1.68
C ALA A 53 -11.01 -20.86 -0.24
N LEU A 54 -10.95 -19.56 0.05
CA LEU A 54 -11.32 -19.02 1.37
C LEU A 54 -12.79 -19.34 1.72
N GLU A 55 -13.69 -19.17 0.75
CA GLU A 55 -15.12 -19.47 0.93
C GLU A 55 -15.34 -20.98 1.17
N ALA A 56 -14.66 -21.86 0.43
CA ALA A 56 -14.74 -23.31 0.60
C ALA A 56 -14.19 -23.77 1.97
N GLU A 57 -13.18 -23.10 2.50
CA GLU A 57 -12.61 -23.33 3.83
C GLU A 57 -13.45 -22.69 4.96
N GLY A 58 -14.52 -21.95 4.64
CA GLY A 58 -15.32 -21.21 5.63
C GLY A 58 -14.57 -20.06 6.29
N ARG A 59 -13.51 -19.55 5.65
CA ARG A 59 -12.70 -18.42 6.12
C ARG A 59 -13.28 -17.11 5.63
N ALA A 60 -13.06 -16.05 6.39
CA ALA A 60 -13.48 -14.71 6.00
C ALA A 60 -12.68 -14.23 4.78
N VAL A 61 -13.39 -13.75 3.76
CA VAL A 61 -12.81 -13.04 2.62
C VAL A 61 -12.52 -11.60 3.07
N PRO A 62 -11.26 -11.11 2.96
CA PRO A 62 -10.91 -9.73 3.26
C PRO A 62 -11.77 -8.75 2.45
N GLU A 63 -12.15 -7.61 3.02
CA GLU A 63 -12.73 -6.53 2.22
C GLU A 63 -11.62 -5.78 1.46
N PRO A 64 -11.88 -5.25 0.24
CA PRO A 64 -10.89 -4.47 -0.48
C PRO A 64 -10.35 -3.31 0.35
N THR A 65 -9.02 -3.19 0.46
CA THR A 65 -8.42 -2.02 1.07
C THR A 65 -8.72 -0.81 0.19
N THR A 66 -9.55 0.09 0.69
CA THR A 66 -9.77 1.38 0.07
C THR A 66 -8.93 2.42 0.80
N VAL A 67 -8.32 3.35 0.07
CA VAL A 67 -7.69 4.55 0.69
C VAL A 67 -8.70 5.26 1.60
N ASN A 68 -9.98 5.21 1.25
CA ASN A 68 -11.08 5.75 2.05
C ASN A 68 -11.31 5.05 3.40
N ALA A 69 -10.85 3.81 3.57
CA ALA A 69 -10.87 3.12 4.87
C ALA A 69 -9.72 3.56 5.79
N MET A 70 -8.68 4.20 5.26
CA MET A 70 -7.58 4.71 6.07
C MET A 70 -7.99 6.02 6.75
N SER A 71 -8.03 6.01 8.09
CA SER A 71 -8.45 7.19 8.86
C SER A 71 -7.54 8.42 8.74
N GLY A 72 -6.37 8.29 8.10
CA GLY A 72 -5.31 9.30 8.09
C GLY A 72 -4.65 9.54 9.45
N LYS A 73 -5.13 8.86 10.51
CA LYS A 73 -4.61 8.96 11.87
C LYS A 73 -3.66 7.80 12.15
N PHE A 74 -2.41 8.14 12.44
CA PHE A 74 -1.43 7.18 12.92
C PHE A 74 -0.72 7.77 14.16
N VAL A 75 -0.53 6.94 15.19
CA VAL A 75 0.09 7.35 16.46
C VAL A 75 1.49 6.77 16.51
N VAL A 76 2.50 7.64 16.57
CA VAL A 76 3.91 7.23 16.60
C VAL A 76 4.62 7.80 17.83
N ARG A 77 5.55 7.02 18.38
CA ARG A 77 6.50 7.51 19.38
C ARG A 77 7.73 8.04 18.66
N VAL A 78 8.19 9.21 19.09
CA VAL A 78 9.41 9.84 18.57
C VAL A 78 10.35 10.20 19.72
N PRO A 79 11.68 10.27 19.48
CA PRO A 79 12.62 10.76 20.48
C PRO A 79 12.21 12.15 21.00
N LYS A 80 12.43 12.40 22.31
CA LYS A 80 12.07 13.68 22.95
C LYS A 80 12.71 14.89 22.27
N THR A 81 13.94 14.72 21.77
CA THR A 81 14.70 15.74 21.04
C THR A 81 14.04 16.11 19.73
N LEU A 82 13.56 15.13 18.95
CA LEU A 82 12.83 15.35 17.71
C LEU A 82 11.49 16.05 17.97
N HIS A 83 10.75 15.61 18.99
CA HIS A 83 9.51 16.27 19.38
C HIS A 83 9.73 17.75 19.74
N ALA A 84 10.74 18.05 20.57
CA ALA A 84 11.05 19.42 20.96
C ALA A 84 11.43 20.31 19.75
N LEU A 85 12.21 19.76 18.83
CA LEU A 85 12.58 20.44 17.58
C LEU A 85 11.34 20.83 16.75
N LEU A 86 10.44 19.86 16.51
CA LEU A 86 9.22 20.08 15.72
C LEU A 86 8.24 21.04 16.43
N ALA A 87 8.08 20.91 17.74
CA ALA A 87 7.23 21.80 18.54
C ALA A 87 7.72 23.25 18.52
N ASN A 88 9.04 23.47 18.63
CA ASN A 88 9.60 24.83 18.55
C ASN A 88 9.49 25.41 17.15
N ARG A 89 9.66 24.58 16.11
CA ARG A 89 9.55 25.06 14.73
C ARG A 89 8.11 25.41 14.35
N SER A 90 7.12 24.60 14.73
CA SER A 90 5.70 24.88 14.44
C SER A 90 5.25 26.20 15.05
N LYS A 91 5.67 26.49 16.30
CA LYS A 91 5.45 27.80 16.93
C LYS A 91 6.04 28.97 16.15
N ARG A 92 7.27 28.83 15.64
CA ARG A 92 7.94 29.89 14.87
C ARG A 92 7.27 30.14 13.52
N GLU A 93 6.72 29.10 12.90
CA GLU A 93 5.97 29.20 11.65
C GLU A 93 4.50 29.60 11.85
N GLY A 94 4.02 29.68 13.10
CA GLY A 94 2.62 30.06 13.40
C GLY A 94 1.59 28.99 13.02
N VAL A 95 2.00 27.73 12.89
CA VAL A 95 1.13 26.60 12.50
C VAL A 95 1.03 25.57 13.62
N SER A 96 0.03 24.69 13.54
CA SER A 96 -0.06 23.55 14.46
C SER A 96 1.09 22.58 14.24
N LEU A 97 1.47 21.84 15.29
CA LEU A 97 2.48 20.78 15.17
C LEU A 97 2.09 19.73 14.11
N ASN A 98 0.81 19.37 14.06
CA ASN A 98 0.29 18.43 13.06
C ASN A 98 0.43 18.97 11.63
N THR A 99 0.12 20.25 11.42
CA THR A 99 0.27 20.89 10.10
C THR A 99 1.73 20.85 9.64
N LEU A 100 2.68 21.19 10.52
CA LEU A 100 4.10 21.14 10.19
C LEU A 100 4.56 19.71 9.85
N ILE A 101 4.13 18.72 10.66
CA ILE A 101 4.47 17.31 10.42
C ILE A 101 3.93 16.84 9.07
N VAL A 102 2.68 17.17 8.75
CA VAL A 102 2.07 16.81 7.45
C VAL A 102 2.87 17.41 6.29
N SER A 103 3.29 18.67 6.39
CA SER A 103 4.11 19.31 5.36
C SER A 103 5.45 18.60 5.15
N TYR A 104 6.13 18.18 6.23
CA TYR A 104 7.40 17.45 6.12
C TYR A 104 7.23 16.03 5.58
N VAL A 105 6.17 15.33 5.99
CA VAL A 105 5.86 14.00 5.44
C VAL A 105 5.55 14.12 3.94
N ALA A 106 4.72 15.08 3.54
CA ALA A 106 4.40 15.30 2.13
C ALA A 106 5.63 15.66 1.29
N ALA A 107 6.50 16.55 1.79
CA ALA A 107 7.76 16.88 1.12
C ALA A 107 8.67 15.66 1.00
N GLY A 108 8.82 14.86 2.07
CA GLY A 108 9.64 13.65 2.07
C GLY A 108 9.15 12.61 1.06
N VAL A 109 7.84 12.36 0.98
CA VAL A 109 7.25 11.44 0.00
C VAL A 109 7.49 11.94 -1.43
N ALA A 110 7.30 13.24 -1.69
CA ALA A 110 7.49 13.81 -3.03
C ALA A 110 8.95 13.75 -3.54
N HIS A 111 9.93 13.66 -2.64
CA HIS A 111 11.34 13.52 -3.00
C HIS A 111 11.80 12.07 -3.22
N HIS A 112 10.97 11.08 -2.87
CA HIS A 112 11.28 9.66 -2.96
C HIS A 112 10.28 8.85 -3.81
N GLY A 113 9.32 9.52 -4.45
CA GLY A 113 8.38 8.94 -5.41
C GLY A 113 8.79 9.17 -6.86
#